data_AF-A0A0F9KTP5-F1
#
_entry.id   AF-A0A0F9KTP5-F1
#
_cell.length_a   1.000
_cell.length_b   1.000
_cell.length_c   1.000
_cell.angle_alpha   90.00
_cell.angle_beta   90.00
_cell.angle_gamma   90.00
#
_symmetry.space_group_name_H-M   'P 1'
#
loop_
_entity.id
_entity.type
_entity.pdbx_description
1 polymer ?
#
loop_
_entity_poly.entity_id
_entity_poly.type
_entity_poly.pdbx_seq_one_letter_code
_entity_poly.pdbx_strand_id
1 'polypeptide(L)'
;MVNKTDKKIILEMYGEGWKVSIIAKTVSKGQSTIYKILQEDYDKNRFPILKDLITKALLQEDFTQFIRSLTYRDICLLRRTYKLSGFDKETKIKAILAYFKHFSILGIYPDDLTRDSIKKAFFRKAKEVHPDLNKRETKRGEKFQEVYQSYNYLLTIHT
;
A
#
# COMPACT_ATOMS: atom_id res chain seq x y z
N MET A 1 9.03 -10.08 27.51
CA MET A 1 8.09 -10.48 26.43
C MET A 1 6.67 -10.29 26.95
N VAL A 2 5.75 -9.79 26.13
CA VAL A 2 4.32 -9.66 26.50
C VAL A 2 3.65 -11.01 26.21
N ASN A 3 2.97 -11.61 27.18
CA ASN A 3 2.33 -12.91 27.00
C ASN A 3 1.08 -12.75 26.10
N LYS A 4 0.65 -13.82 25.41
CA LYS A 4 -0.57 -13.82 24.56
C LYS A 4 -1.81 -13.37 25.35
N THR A 5 -1.88 -13.72 26.62
CA THR A 5 -2.95 -13.32 27.55
C THR A 5 -2.99 -11.79 27.73
N ASP A 6 -1.84 -11.16 27.98
CA ASP A 6 -1.74 -9.70 28.13
C ASP A 6 -2.18 -8.98 26.85
N LYS A 7 -1.79 -9.48 25.67
CA LYS A 7 -2.20 -8.88 24.40
C LYS A 7 -3.72 -8.90 24.21
N LYS A 8 -4.37 -10.01 24.57
CA LYS A 8 -5.84 -10.13 24.49
C LYS A 8 -6.52 -9.12 25.43
N ILE A 9 -6.10 -9.06 26.69
CA ILE A 9 -6.64 -8.14 27.70
C ILE A 9 -6.49 -6.68 27.24
N ILE A 10 -5.32 -6.31 26.73
CA ILE A 10 -5.06 -4.95 26.23
C ILE A 10 -6.03 -4.55 25.10
N LEU A 11 -6.27 -5.46 24.15
CA LEU A 11 -7.16 -5.21 23.01
C LEU A 11 -8.62 -5.11 23.45
N GLU A 12 -9.05 -5.96 24.39
CA GLU A 12 -10.39 -5.94 24.97
C GLU A 12 -10.67 -4.63 25.71
N MET A 13 -9.79 -4.26 26.65
CA MET A 13 -9.91 -2.98 27.39
C MET A 13 -9.89 -1.78 26.44
N TYR A 14 -9.04 -1.77 25.42
CA TYR A 14 -9.02 -0.68 24.45
C TYR A 14 -10.30 -0.63 23.61
N GLY A 15 -10.86 -1.79 23.24
CA GLY A 15 -12.13 -1.91 22.54
C GLY A 15 -13.33 -1.40 23.35
N GLU A 16 -13.28 -1.56 24.68
CA GLU A 16 -14.24 -0.99 25.63
C GLU A 16 -14.06 0.53 25.85
N GLY A 17 -13.06 1.15 25.24
CA GLY A 17 -12.82 2.60 25.32
C GLY A 17 -11.94 3.04 26.50
N TRP A 18 -11.24 2.11 27.15
CA TRP A 18 -10.33 2.47 28.24
C TRP A 18 -9.16 3.31 27.73
N LYS A 19 -8.74 4.29 28.53
CA LYS A 19 -7.57 5.11 28.21
C LYS A 19 -6.29 4.26 28.29
N VAL A 20 -5.38 4.46 27.33
CA VAL A 20 -4.08 3.75 27.29
C VAL A 20 -3.28 3.90 28.59
N SER A 21 -3.36 5.06 29.25
CA SER A 21 -2.71 5.28 30.54
C SER A 21 -3.25 4.39 31.66
N ILE A 22 -4.54 4.02 31.61
CA ILE A 22 -5.18 3.12 32.57
C ILE A 22 -4.80 1.68 32.22
N ILE A 23 -4.93 1.28 30.95
CA ILE A 23 -4.54 -0.05 30.48
C ILE A 23 -3.09 -0.36 30.87
N ALA A 24 -2.17 0.58 30.61
CA ALA A 24 -0.75 0.46 30.94
C ALA A 24 -0.51 0.15 32.43
N LYS A 25 -1.23 0.82 33.32
CA LYS A 25 -1.17 0.56 34.77
C LYS A 25 -1.73 -0.83 35.10
N THR A 26 -2.89 -1.19 34.54
CA THR A 26 -3.55 -2.47 34.79
C THR A 26 -2.69 -3.67 34.41
N VAL A 27 -2.02 -3.62 33.26
CA VAL A 27 -1.14 -4.71 32.81
C VAL A 27 0.33 -4.54 33.22
N SER A 28 0.63 -3.51 34.02
CA SER A 28 1.99 -3.18 34.48
C SER A 28 3.01 -3.10 33.32
N LYS A 29 2.66 -2.42 32.23
CA LYS A 29 3.52 -2.17 31.06
C LYS A 29 3.65 -0.66 30.78
N GLY A 30 4.70 -0.27 30.07
CA GLY A 30 4.82 1.12 29.59
C GLY A 30 3.77 1.43 28.51
N GLN A 31 3.30 2.69 28.44
CA GLN A 31 2.33 3.12 27.43
C GLN A 31 2.83 2.88 25.99
N SER A 32 4.13 3.03 25.74
CA SER A 32 4.75 2.73 24.45
C SER A 32 4.55 1.27 24.03
N THR A 33 4.57 0.34 24.99
CA THR A 33 4.30 -1.08 24.75
C THR A 33 2.84 -1.29 24.35
N ILE A 34 1.91 -0.60 25.03
CA ILE A 34 0.49 -0.65 24.69
C ILE A 34 0.26 -0.13 23.27
N TYR A 35 0.77 1.06 22.94
CA TYR A 35 0.65 1.62 21.59
C TYR A 35 1.23 0.71 20.52
N LYS A 36 2.38 0.06 20.78
CA LYS A 36 2.97 -0.91 19.86
C LYS A 36 2.03 -2.09 19.62
N ILE A 37 1.43 -2.65 20.66
CA ILE A 37 0.48 -3.76 20.54
C ILE A 37 -0.77 -3.36 19.75
N LEU A 38 -1.34 -2.19 20.04
CA LEU A 38 -2.49 -1.65 19.32
C LEU A 38 -2.17 -1.40 17.85
N GLN A 39 -0.98 -0.89 17.55
CA GLN A 39 -0.53 -0.69 16.18
C GLN A 39 -0.35 -2.03 15.45
N GLU A 40 0.31 -3.02 16.07
CA GLU A 40 0.50 -4.34 15.46
C GLU A 40 -0.83 -5.05 15.17
N ASP A 41 -1.80 -4.93 16.08
CA ASP A 41 -3.14 -5.49 15.87
C ASP A 41 -3.89 -4.77 14.75
N TYR A 42 -3.90 -3.43 14.76
CA TYR A 42 -4.47 -2.64 13.67
C TYR A 42 -3.84 -2.99 12.32
N ASP A 43 -2.51 -3.00 12.25
CA ASP A 43 -1.76 -3.29 11.02
C ASP A 43 -2.11 -4.70 10.50
N LYS A 44 -2.15 -5.71 11.39
CA LYS A 44 -2.49 -7.10 11.04
C LYS A 44 -3.90 -7.22 10.45
N ASN A 45 -4.88 -6.55 11.04
CA ASN A 45 -6.28 -6.66 10.65
C ASN A 45 -6.63 -5.75 9.46
N ARG A 46 -5.99 -4.58 9.36
CA ARG A 46 -6.27 -3.58 8.32
C ARG A 46 -5.55 -3.86 7.01
N PHE A 47 -4.32 -4.37 7.06
CA PHE A 47 -3.51 -4.52 5.85
C PHE A 47 -4.13 -5.44 4.78
N PRO A 48 -4.74 -6.59 5.09
CA PRO A 48 -5.37 -7.43 4.07
C PRO A 48 -6.50 -6.70 3.33
N ILE A 49 -7.31 -5.92 4.06
CA ILE A 49 -8.39 -5.10 3.48
C ILE A 49 -7.78 -4.01 2.59
N LEU A 50 -6.75 -3.32 3.09
CA LEU A 50 -6.10 -2.26 2.34
C LEU A 50 -5.37 -2.77 1.09
N LYS A 51 -4.82 -3.99 1.14
CA LYS A 51 -4.22 -4.68 0.00
C LYS A 51 -5.25 -4.92 -1.11
N ASP A 52 -6.42 -5.46 -0.78
CA ASP A 52 -7.51 -5.64 -1.76
C ASP A 52 -7.93 -4.30 -2.39
N LEU A 53 -8.07 -3.24 -1.59
CA LEU A 53 -8.39 -1.90 -2.09
C LEU A 53 -7.30 -1.35 -3.04
N ILE A 54 -6.03 -1.52 -2.69
CA ILE A 54 -4.91 -1.11 -3.54
C ILE A 54 -4.92 -1.90 -4.84
N THR A 55 -5.09 -3.23 -4.80
CA THR A 55 -5.16 -4.06 -6.01
C THR A 55 -6.25 -3.58 -6.95
N LYS A 56 -7.43 -3.26 -6.42
CA LYS A 56 -8.53 -2.67 -7.20
C LYS A 56 -8.17 -1.30 -7.76
N ALA A 57 -7.57 -0.44 -6.95
CA ALA A 57 -7.17 0.91 -7.37
C ALA A 57 -6.06 0.91 -8.44
N LEU A 58 -5.15 -0.07 -8.42
CA LEU A 58 -4.10 -0.21 -9.45
C LEU A 58 -4.68 -0.56 -10.82
N LEU A 59 -5.84 -1.22 -10.87
CA LEU A 59 -6.54 -1.50 -12.12
C LEU A 59 -7.35 -0.29 -12.63
N GLN A 60 -7.51 0.75 -11.81
CA GLN A 60 -8.22 1.98 -12.16
C GLN A 60 -7.21 3.06 -12.58
N GLU A 61 -7.66 4.05 -13.37
CA GLU A 61 -6.77 5.10 -13.89
C GLU A 61 -6.33 6.12 -12.83
N ASP A 62 -7.00 6.19 -11.67
CA ASP A 62 -6.74 7.23 -10.66
C ASP A 62 -6.23 6.68 -9.31
N PHE A 63 -5.10 5.99 -9.37
CA PHE A 63 -4.39 5.51 -8.17
C PHE A 63 -3.94 6.66 -7.25
N THR A 64 -3.61 7.83 -7.82
CA THR A 64 -3.14 8.98 -7.06
C THR A 64 -4.24 9.52 -6.14
N GLN A 65 -5.45 9.71 -6.67
CA GLN A 65 -6.57 10.17 -5.88
C GLN A 65 -6.97 9.15 -4.82
N PHE A 66 -6.92 7.84 -5.15
CA PHE A 66 -7.13 6.79 -4.17
C PHE A 66 -6.18 6.94 -2.97
N ILE A 67 -4.86 7.05 -3.19
CA ILE A 67 -3.90 7.23 -2.09
C ILE A 67 -4.16 8.51 -1.29
N ARG A 68 -4.50 9.63 -1.95
CA ARG A 68 -4.81 10.89 -1.25
C ARG A 68 -6.07 10.81 -0.38
N SER A 69 -7.03 9.97 -0.77
CA SER A 69 -8.28 9.74 -0.03
C SER A 69 -8.08 8.91 1.24
N LEU A 70 -6.95 8.19 1.37
CA LEU A 70 -6.70 7.33 2.51
C LEU A 70 -6.59 8.10 3.83
N THR A 71 -7.01 7.43 4.90
CA THR A 71 -6.86 7.95 6.26
C THR A 71 -5.39 8.06 6.63
N TYR A 72 -5.05 8.95 7.56
CA TYR A 72 -3.66 9.06 8.03
C TYR A 72 -3.12 7.75 8.62
N ARG A 73 -3.98 6.94 9.25
CA ARG A 73 -3.60 5.62 9.76
C ARG A 73 -3.26 4.65 8.64
N ASP A 74 -4.06 4.61 7.56
CA ASP A 74 -3.77 3.80 6.37
C ASP A 74 -2.47 4.24 5.70
N ILE A 75 -2.23 5.55 5.56
CA ILE A 75 -0.96 6.08 5.04
C ILE A 75 0.23 5.64 5.91
N CYS A 76 0.10 5.71 7.24
CA CYS A 76 1.15 5.26 8.14
C CYS A 76 1.36 3.74 8.06
N LEU A 77 0.29 2.96 7.90
CA LEU A 77 0.35 1.51 7.70
C LEU A 77 1.14 1.19 6.42
N LEU A 78 0.78 1.77 5.27
CA LEU A 78 1.49 1.54 4.01
C LEU A 78 2.96 1.93 4.09
N ARG A 79 3.24 3.10 4.68
CA ARG A 79 4.62 3.54 4.89
C ARG A 79 5.42 2.54 5.74
N ARG A 80 4.84 1.93 6.77
CA ARG A 80 5.50 0.87 7.55
C ARG A 80 5.66 -0.42 6.76
N THR A 81 4.60 -0.90 6.11
CA THR A 81 4.60 -2.17 5.37
C THR A 81 5.66 -2.18 4.27
N TYR A 82 5.78 -1.09 3.51
CA TYR A 82 6.76 -0.96 2.44
C TYR A 82 8.07 -0.29 2.86
N LYS A 83 8.27 -0.08 4.17
CA LYS A 83 9.49 0.50 4.76
C LYS A 83 9.90 1.84 4.11
N LEU A 84 8.92 2.70 3.86
CA LEU A 84 9.09 3.98 3.17
C LEU A 84 9.51 5.10 4.13
N SER A 85 10.07 6.18 3.58
CA SER A 85 10.40 7.41 4.29
C SER A 85 9.19 8.33 4.46
N GLY A 86 9.36 9.43 5.21
CA GLY A 86 8.35 10.47 5.39
C GLY A 86 7.94 10.68 6.85
N PHE A 87 7.77 11.95 7.23
CA PHE A 87 7.50 12.38 8.60
C PHE A 87 6.05 12.84 8.77
N ASP A 88 5.61 13.74 7.88
CA ASP A 88 4.23 14.23 7.77
C ASP A 88 3.39 13.42 6.77
N LYS A 89 2.13 13.80 6.58
CA LYS A 89 1.20 13.08 5.69
C LYS A 89 1.60 13.19 4.22
N GLU A 90 1.99 14.37 3.74
CA GLU A 90 2.28 14.59 2.33
C GLU A 90 3.59 13.92 1.91
N THR A 91 4.63 13.98 2.75
CA THR A 91 5.89 13.27 2.45
C THR A 91 5.70 11.75 2.39
N LYS A 92 4.84 11.18 3.25
CA LYS A 92 4.46 9.76 3.18
C LYS A 92 3.68 9.43 1.91
N ILE A 93 2.69 10.25 1.54
CA ILE A 93 1.94 10.08 0.29
C ILE A 93 2.88 10.09 -0.90
N LYS A 94 3.80 11.07 -0.97
CA LYS A 94 4.79 11.16 -2.05
C LYS A 94 5.66 9.90 -2.14
N ALA A 95 6.13 9.38 -1.00
CA ALA A 95 6.92 8.15 -0.95
C ALA A 95 6.11 6.92 -1.42
N ILE A 96 4.84 6.82 -1.04
CA ILE A 96 3.93 5.74 -1.48
C ILE A 96 3.70 5.82 -2.99
N LEU A 97 3.36 7.01 -3.52
CA LEU A 97 3.15 7.20 -4.95
C LEU A 97 4.41 6.89 -5.77
N ALA A 98 5.58 7.30 -5.28
CA ALA A 98 6.85 6.98 -5.92
C ALA A 98 7.11 5.46 -5.94
N TYR A 99 6.86 4.77 -4.83
CA TYR A 99 7.01 3.31 -4.75
C TYR A 99 6.07 2.59 -5.71
N PHE A 100 4.80 3.01 -5.78
CA PHE A 100 3.78 2.37 -6.61
C PHE A 100 3.74 2.83 -8.07
N LYS A 101 4.56 3.81 -8.50
CA LYS A 101 4.46 4.43 -9.83
C LYS A 101 4.39 3.40 -10.98
N HIS A 102 5.37 2.51 -11.06
CA HIS A 102 5.44 1.53 -12.16
C HIS A 102 4.38 0.42 -12.02
N PHE A 103 4.01 0.10 -10.78
CA PHE A 103 2.95 -0.85 -10.45
C PHE A 103 1.58 -0.34 -10.90
N SER A 104 1.28 0.94 -10.66
CA SER A 104 0.02 1.57 -11.06
C SER A 104 -0.09 1.71 -12.57
N ILE A 105 1.03 1.94 -13.27
CA ILE A 105 1.03 2.02 -14.74
C ILE A 105 0.65 0.67 -15.36
N LEU A 106 1.20 -0.45 -14.86
CA LEU A 106 0.86 -1.79 -15.37
C LEU A 106 -0.40 -2.40 -14.74
N GLY A 107 -0.91 -1.82 -13.66
CA GLY A 107 -2.02 -2.37 -12.89
C GLY A 107 -1.68 -3.74 -12.29
N ILE A 108 -0.52 -3.85 -11.65
CA ILE A 108 -0.04 -5.07 -10.98
C ILE A 108 0.39 -4.77 -9.55
N TYR A 109 0.06 -5.65 -8.62
CA TYR A 109 0.45 -5.49 -7.22
C TYR A 109 1.88 -5.98 -6.97
N PRO A 110 2.67 -5.36 -6.07
CA PRO A 110 4.05 -5.76 -5.80
C PRO A 110 4.24 -7.24 -5.43
N ASP A 111 3.36 -7.81 -4.61
CA ASP A 111 3.47 -9.21 -4.18
C ASP A 111 3.22 -10.21 -5.32
N ASP A 112 2.58 -9.78 -6.41
CA ASP A 112 2.27 -10.63 -7.56
C ASP A 112 3.36 -10.56 -8.65
N LEU A 113 4.51 -9.92 -8.37
CA LEU A 113 5.63 -9.79 -9.30
C LEU A 113 6.24 -11.16 -9.64
N THR A 114 5.97 -11.62 -10.85
CA THR A 114 6.66 -12.72 -11.52
C THR A 114 6.94 -12.27 -12.96
N ARG A 115 7.96 -12.83 -13.61
CA ARG A 115 8.22 -12.51 -15.03
C ARG A 115 6.97 -12.69 -15.91
N ASP A 116 6.17 -13.71 -15.63
CA ASP A 116 4.96 -14.01 -16.40
C ASP A 116 3.81 -13.03 -16.08
N SER A 117 3.59 -12.68 -14.81
CA SER A 117 2.56 -11.70 -14.44
C SER A 117 2.90 -10.30 -14.98
N ILE A 118 4.18 -9.90 -14.94
CA ILE A 118 4.66 -8.63 -15.52
C ILE A 118 4.38 -8.60 -17.03
N LYS A 119 4.73 -9.68 -17.76
CA LYS A 119 4.45 -9.79 -19.20
C LYS A 119 2.94 -9.72 -19.50
N LYS A 120 2.13 -10.47 -18.75
CA LYS A 120 0.66 -10.47 -18.92
C LYS A 120 0.07 -9.08 -18.67
N ALA A 121 0.51 -8.40 -17.61
CA ALA A 121 0.08 -7.05 -17.29
C ALA A 121 0.49 -6.04 -18.39
N PHE A 122 1.73 -6.14 -18.89
CA PHE A 122 2.20 -5.36 -20.02
C PHE A 122 1.34 -5.56 -21.26
N PHE A 123 1.09 -6.80 -21.69
CA PHE A 123 0.28 -7.04 -22.90
C PHE A 123 -1.14 -6.47 -22.78
N ARG A 124 -1.77 -6.62 -21.61
CA ARG A 124 -3.09 -6.03 -21.33
C ARG A 124 -3.04 -4.51 -21.49
N LYS A 125 -2.13 -3.85 -20.78
CA LYS A 125 -2.05 -2.38 -20.77
C LYS A 125 -1.59 -1.82 -22.12
N ALA A 126 -0.61 -2.47 -22.76
CA ALA A 126 -0.13 -2.12 -24.10
C ALA A 126 -1.26 -2.12 -25.11
N LYS A 127 -2.17 -3.12 -25.08
CA LYS A 127 -3.35 -3.16 -25.95
C LYS A 127 -4.32 -2.01 -25.67
N GLU A 128 -4.50 -1.63 -24.41
CA GLU A 128 -5.37 -0.50 -24.00
C GLU A 128 -4.83 0.86 -24.44
N VAL A 129 -3.52 1.03 -24.58
CA VAL A 129 -2.91 2.32 -24.92
C VAL A 129 -2.21 2.32 -26.28
N HIS A 130 -2.36 1.26 -27.08
CA HIS A 130 -1.66 1.14 -28.37
C HIS A 130 -2.12 2.25 -29.33
N PRO A 131 -1.21 3.07 -29.89
CA PRO A 131 -1.57 4.19 -30.76
C PRO A 131 -2.34 3.76 -32.01
N ASP A 132 -2.00 2.59 -32.58
CA ASP A 132 -2.71 2.07 -33.76
C ASP A 132 -4.09 1.49 -33.45
N LEU A 133 -4.31 0.97 -32.24
CA LEU A 133 -5.60 0.36 -31.86
C LEU A 133 -6.56 1.40 -31.27
N ASN A 134 -6.03 2.45 -30.63
CA ASN A 134 -6.82 3.47 -29.96
C ASN A 134 -6.60 4.84 -30.57
N LYS A 135 -7.50 5.20 -31.50
CA LYS A 135 -7.52 6.50 -32.20
C LYS A 135 -7.70 7.73 -31.28
N ARG A 136 -8.00 7.50 -29.99
CA ARG A 136 -8.11 8.54 -28.95
C ARG A 136 -6.77 8.84 -28.27
N GLU A 137 -5.78 7.96 -28.42
CA GLU A 137 -4.44 8.22 -27.93
C GLU A 137 -3.72 9.21 -28.84
N THR A 138 -2.85 10.03 -28.24
CA THR A 138 -2.02 10.93 -29.04
C THR A 138 -1.17 10.10 -29.99
N LYS A 139 -1.03 10.53 -31.25
CA LYS A 139 -0.16 9.86 -32.23
C LYS A 139 1.30 9.69 -31.76
N ARG A 140 1.69 10.44 -30.72
CA ARG A 140 3.00 10.36 -30.07
C ARG A 140 3.20 9.09 -29.23
N GLY A 141 2.14 8.38 -28.85
CA GLY A 141 2.24 7.12 -28.12
C GLY A 141 2.83 7.27 -26.71
N GLU A 142 2.69 8.43 -26.07
CA GLU A 142 3.33 8.77 -24.79
C GLU A 142 2.94 7.76 -23.68
N LYS A 143 1.65 7.38 -23.60
CA LYS A 143 1.19 6.36 -22.64
C LYS A 143 1.76 4.99 -22.92
N PHE A 144 1.88 4.61 -24.20
CA PHE A 144 2.49 3.34 -24.57
C PHE A 144 3.98 3.30 -24.18
N GLN A 145 4.68 4.41 -24.38
CA GLN A 145 6.08 4.56 -23.96
C GLN A 145 6.21 4.42 -22.43
N GLU A 146 5.31 5.04 -21.66
CA GLU A 146 5.30 4.94 -20.19
C GLU A 146 5.03 3.49 -19.70
N VAL A 147 4.11 2.78 -20.36
CA VAL A 147 3.83 1.36 -20.11
C VAL A 147 5.07 0.51 -20.41
N TYR A 148 5.75 0.74 -21.53
CA TYR A 148 6.98 0.02 -21.89
C TYR A 148 8.14 0.30 -20.92
N GLN A 149 8.33 1.56 -20.51
CA GLN A 149 9.34 1.92 -19.50
C GLN A 149 9.07 1.21 -18.18
N SER A 150 7.82 1.16 -17.74
CA SER A 150 7.43 0.50 -16.49
C SER A 150 7.62 -1.02 -16.56
N TYR A 151 7.31 -1.63 -17.69
CA TYR A 151 7.61 -3.05 -17.94
C TYR A 151 9.10 -3.37 -17.78
N ASN A 152 9.97 -2.60 -18.44
CA ASN A 152 11.41 -2.82 -18.35
C ASN A 152 11.94 -2.59 -16.92
N TYR A 153 11.48 -1.53 -16.24
CA TYR A 153 11.87 -1.28 -14.85
C TYR A 153 11.48 -2.44 -13.92
N LEU A 154 10.23 -2.91 -14.00
CA LEU A 154 9.75 -4.01 -13.15
C LEU A 154 10.47 -5.33 -13.43
N LEU A 155 10.87 -5.59 -14.68
CA LEU A 155 11.71 -6.75 -14.99
C LEU A 155 13.11 -6.65 -14.38
N THR A 156 13.73 -5.47 -14.42
CA THR A 156 15.09 -5.25 -13.88
C THR A 156 15.13 -5.46 -12.36
N ILE A 157 14.15 -4.94 -11.61
CA ILE A 157 14.12 -5.12 -10.14
C ILE A 157 13.71 -6.53 -9.70
N HIS A 158 13.25 -7.36 -10.63
CA HIS A 158 12.80 -8.74 -10.39
C HIS A 158 13.74 -9.79 -11.01
N THR A 159 14.86 -9.37 -11.60
CA THR A 159 15.89 -10.27 -12.14
C THR A 159 16.99 -10.48 -11.12
#